data_AF-F0QV53-F1
#
_entry.id   AF-F0QV53-F1
#
_cell.length_a   1.000
_cell.length_b   1.000
_cell.length_c   1.000
_cell.angle_alpha   90.00
_cell.angle_beta   90.00
_cell.angle_gamma   90.00
#
_symmetry.space_group_name_H-M   'P 1'
#
loop_
_entity.id
_entity.type
_entity.pdbx_description
1 polymer ?
#
loop_
_entity_poly.entity_id
_entity_poly.type
_entity_poly.pdbx_seq_one_letter_code
_entity_poly.pdbx_strand_id
1 'polypeptide(L)'
;MIPILMGVVLFIDTQTLILIIIAFIVLVIWGPSKIPQLARSLGQSIREFKRGAAENEPEPELIEVARKLGIDPTGKTRDELLTEINNMLGQQKTVVEKPSVDPKVLEIAERLGINTKGKSEEDLIKEINWRLSNK
;
A
#
# COMPACT_ATOMS: atom_id res chain seq x y z
N MET A 1 33.55 -39.35 36.09
CA MET A 1 33.03 -39.09 34.73
C MET A 1 31.77 -39.92 34.46
N ILE A 2 31.82 -41.26 34.50
CA ILE A 2 30.67 -42.16 34.29
C ILE A 2 29.45 -41.89 35.21
N PRO A 3 29.58 -41.72 36.54
CA PRO A 3 28.42 -41.51 37.42
C PRO A 3 27.73 -40.15 37.20
N ILE A 4 28.47 -39.13 36.79
CA ILE A 4 27.92 -37.80 36.49
C ILE A 4 27.06 -37.88 35.22
N LEU A 5 27.55 -38.57 34.19
CA LEU A 5 26.80 -38.78 32.96
C LEU A 5 25.50 -39.56 33.21
N MET A 6 25.56 -40.61 34.05
CA MET A 6 24.37 -41.38 34.43
C MET A 6 23.34 -40.52 35.19
N GLY A 7 23.79 -39.64 36.09
CA GLY A 7 22.91 -38.72 36.80
C GLY A 7 22.22 -37.71 35.88
N VAL A 8 22.93 -37.19 34.87
CA VAL A 8 22.36 -36.26 33.88
C VAL A 8 21.29 -36.94 33.03
N VAL A 9 21.54 -38.17 32.57
CA VAL A 9 20.56 -38.94 31.79
C VAL A 9 19.29 -39.19 32.59
N LEU A 10 19.42 -39.67 33.84
CA LEU A 10 18.27 -39.92 34.72
C LEU A 10 17.45 -38.65 35.01
N PHE A 11 18.13 -37.51 35.14
CA PHE A 11 17.46 -36.23 35.35
C PHE A 11 16.61 -35.83 34.14
N ILE A 12 17.17 -35.93 32.93
CA ILE A 12 16.46 -35.62 31.68
C ILE A 12 15.25 -36.54 31.52
N ASP A 13 15.43 -37.85 31.72
CA ASP A 13 14.36 -38.84 31.60
C ASP A 13 13.18 -38.52 32.54
N THR A 14 13.49 -38.10 33.77
CA THR A 14 12.47 -37.73 34.76
C THR A 14 11.70 -36.47 34.32
N GLN A 15 12.39 -35.45 33.80
CA GLN A 15 11.74 -34.23 33.31
C GLN A 15 10.85 -34.50 32.09
N THR A 16 11.31 -35.34 31.16
CA THR A 16 10.53 -35.73 29.98
C THR A 16 9.27 -36.50 30.38
N LEU A 17 9.36 -37.43 31.34
CA LEU A 17 8.18 -38.15 31.85
C LEU A 17 7.15 -37.21 32.48
N ILE A 18 7.58 -36.20 33.25
CA ILE A 18 6.68 -35.19 33.82
C ILE A 18 5.92 -34.44 32.71
N LEU A 19 6.62 -34.00 31.66
CA LEU A 19 6.00 -33.32 30.53
C LEU A 19 4.99 -34.23 29.80
N ILE A 20 5.30 -35.51 29.62
CA ILE A 20 4.40 -36.49 29.01
C ILE A 20 3.14 -36.67 29.87
N ILE A 21 3.28 -36.76 31.19
CA ILE A 21 2.14 -36.90 32.12
C ILE A 21 1.23 -35.66 32.05
N ILE A 22 1.81 -34.45 32.07
CA ILE A 22 1.04 -33.21 31.94
C ILE A 22 0.30 -33.16 30.60
N ALA A 23 0.99 -33.47 29.50
CA ALA A 23 0.40 -33.53 28.18
C ALA A 23 -0.75 -34.56 28.12
N PHE A 24 -0.58 -35.72 28.75
CA PHE A 24 -1.62 -36.75 28.84
C PHE A 24 -2.84 -36.28 29.62
N ILE A 25 -2.65 -35.63 30.78
CA ILE A 25 -3.77 -35.07 31.57
C ILE A 25 -4.55 -34.04 30.74
N VAL A 26 -3.85 -33.12 30.08
CA VAL A 26 -4.48 -32.14 29.18
C VAL A 26 -5.24 -32.86 28.06
N LEU A 27 -4.65 -33.87 27.44
CA LEU A 27 -5.26 -34.67 26.37
C LEU A 27 -6.49 -35.44 26.84
N VAL A 28 -6.54 -35.90 28.09
CA VAL A 28 -7.70 -36.60 28.66
C VAL A 28 -8.84 -35.61 28.90
N ILE A 29 -8.54 -34.43 29.46
CA ILE A 29 -9.56 -33.40 29.74
C ILE A 29 -10.14 -32.83 28.43
N TRP A 30 -9.28 -32.52 27.46
CA TRP A 30 -9.68 -31.91 26.20
C TRP A 30 -10.01 -32.92 25.10
N GLY A 31 -9.54 -34.14 25.22
CA GLY A 31 -9.62 -35.20 24.21
C GLY A 31 -8.47 -35.12 23.19
N PRO A 32 -8.03 -36.26 22.62
CA PRO A 32 -6.97 -36.31 21.61
C PRO A 32 -7.34 -35.60 20.31
N SER A 33 -8.63 -35.34 20.10
CA SER A 33 -9.14 -34.67 18.90
C SER A 33 -8.85 -33.16 18.87
N LYS A 34 -8.44 -32.52 19.97
CA LYS A 34 -8.15 -31.06 19.97
C LYS A 34 -6.89 -30.69 19.21
N ILE A 35 -5.85 -31.51 19.28
CA ILE A 35 -4.60 -31.28 18.53
C ILE A 35 -4.87 -31.20 17.01
N PRO A 36 -5.54 -32.19 16.36
CA PRO A 36 -5.85 -32.10 14.94
C PRO A 36 -6.86 -30.99 14.61
N GLN A 37 -7.79 -30.66 15.51
CA GLN A 37 -8.72 -29.53 15.31
C GLN A 37 -7.96 -28.20 15.26
N LEU A 38 -7.07 -27.95 16.21
CA LEU A 38 -6.23 -26.75 16.26
C LEU A 38 -5.31 -26.64 15.05
N ALA A 39 -4.69 -27.75 14.63
CA ALA A 39 -3.86 -27.77 13.43
C ALA A 39 -4.66 -27.41 12.17
N ARG A 40 -5.89 -27.94 12.03
CA ARG A 40 -6.77 -27.62 10.91
C ARG A 40 -7.23 -26.16 10.94
N SER A 41 -7.67 -25.65 12.07
CA SER A 41 -8.13 -24.26 12.19
C SER A 41 -7.00 -23.27 11.95
N LEU A 42 -5.82 -23.52 12.52
CA LEU A 42 -4.64 -22.70 12.29
C LEU A 42 -4.21 -22.76 10.82
N GLY A 43 -4.23 -23.94 10.21
CA GLY A 43 -3.96 -24.12 8.78
C GLY A 43 -4.94 -23.36 7.88
N GLN A 44 -6.23 -23.36 8.23
CA GLN A 44 -7.25 -22.57 7.55
C GLN A 44 -6.99 -21.07 7.71
N SER A 45 -6.73 -20.58 8.92
CA SER A 45 -6.42 -19.17 9.17
C SER A 45 -5.17 -18.71 8.42
N ILE A 46 -4.10 -19.51 8.40
CA ILE A 46 -2.88 -19.21 7.63
C ILE A 46 -3.19 -19.18 6.12
N ARG A 47 -4.02 -20.10 5.62
CA ARG A 47 -4.42 -20.15 4.21
C ARG A 47 -5.23 -18.92 3.82
N GLU A 48 -6.19 -18.52 4.64
CA GLU A 48 -6.99 -17.31 4.45
C GLU A 48 -6.13 -16.05 4.53
N PHE A 49 -5.19 -15.98 5.48
CA PHE A 49 -4.22 -14.89 5.57
C PHE A 49 -3.35 -14.77 4.32
N LYS A 50 -2.81 -15.90 3.82
CA LYS A 50 -2.04 -15.92 2.56
C LYS A 50 -2.89 -15.49 1.37
N ARG A 51 -4.15 -15.91 1.31
CA ARG A 51 -5.07 -15.50 0.24
C ARG A 51 -5.37 -14.00 0.31
N GLY A 52 -5.67 -13.47 1.49
CA GLY A 52 -5.89 -12.03 1.68
C GLY A 52 -4.63 -11.19 1.41
N ALA A 53 -3.44 -11.73 1.72
CA ALA A 53 -2.17 -11.10 1.34
C ALA A 53 -1.97 -11.08 -0.18
N ALA A 54 -2.32 -12.18 -0.87
CA ALA A 54 -2.26 -12.25 -2.34
C ALA A 54 -3.32 -11.37 -3.03
N GLU A 55 -4.50 -11.17 -2.42
CA GLU A 55 -5.51 -10.22 -2.92
C GLU A 55 -5.03 -8.75 -2.88
N ASN A 56 -4.03 -8.44 -2.04
CA ASN A 56 -3.37 -7.13 -2.00
C ASN A 56 -2.21 -7.00 -2.99
N GLU A 57 -1.82 -8.09 -3.68
CA GLU A 57 -0.85 -8.01 -4.75
C GLU A 57 -1.47 -7.28 -5.96
N PRO A 58 -0.69 -6.46 -6.67
CA PRO A 58 -1.18 -5.72 -7.82
C PRO A 58 -1.63 -6.67 -8.95
N GLU A 59 -2.80 -6.37 -9.53
CA GLU A 59 -3.31 -7.11 -10.69
C GLU A 59 -2.32 -7.05 -11.88
N PRO A 60 -2.27 -8.09 -12.73
CA PRO A 60 -1.30 -8.16 -13.83
C PRO A 60 -1.40 -6.97 -14.80
N GLU A 61 -2.61 -6.45 -15.02
CA GLU A 61 -2.84 -5.25 -15.83
C GLU A 61 -2.17 -4.01 -15.21
N LEU A 62 -2.26 -3.88 -13.88
CA LEU A 62 -1.66 -2.77 -13.14
C LEU A 62 -0.12 -2.84 -13.16
N ILE A 63 0.42 -4.06 -13.05
CA ILE A 63 1.85 -4.36 -13.21
C ILE A 63 2.34 -3.95 -14.61
N GLU A 64 1.54 -4.21 -15.65
CA GLU A 64 1.89 -3.85 -17.02
C GLU A 64 1.90 -2.32 -17.22
N VAL A 65 0.89 -1.63 -16.69
CA VAL A 65 0.83 -0.16 -16.70
C VAL A 65 2.01 0.45 -15.94
N ALA A 66 2.33 -0.06 -14.75
CA ALA A 66 3.50 0.36 -13.98
C ALA A 66 4.80 0.22 -14.79
N ARG A 67 5.05 -0.95 -15.40
CA ARG A 67 6.24 -1.18 -16.22
C ARG A 67 6.31 -0.24 -17.43
N LYS A 68 5.18 0.02 -18.09
CA LYS A 68 5.08 0.98 -19.21
C LYS A 68 5.43 2.41 -18.77
N LEU A 69 5.13 2.76 -17.52
CA LEU A 69 5.46 4.04 -16.91
C LEU A 69 6.86 4.07 -16.25
N GLY A 70 7.65 2.99 -16.37
CA GLY A 70 8.98 2.89 -15.77
C GLY A 70 8.98 2.67 -14.24
N ILE A 71 7.83 2.31 -13.67
CA ILE A 71 7.68 2.00 -12.24
C ILE A 71 8.00 0.51 -12.03
N ASP A 72 8.86 0.20 -11.06
CA ASP A 72 9.10 -1.17 -10.61
C ASP A 72 7.94 -1.65 -9.72
N PRO A 73 7.18 -2.68 -10.13
CA PRO A 73 6.05 -3.21 -9.37
C PRO A 73 6.45 -4.23 -8.28
N THR A 74 7.72 -4.65 -8.21
CA THR A 74 8.14 -5.72 -7.28
C THR A 74 8.07 -5.26 -5.82
N GLY A 75 7.46 -6.09 -4.98
CA GLY A 75 7.32 -5.80 -3.54
C GLY A 75 6.37 -4.65 -3.20
N LYS A 76 5.64 -4.09 -4.18
CA LYS A 76 4.62 -3.05 -3.96
C LYS A 76 3.24 -3.67 -3.88
N THR A 77 2.42 -3.15 -2.99
CA THR A 77 0.99 -3.50 -2.92
C THR A 77 0.21 -2.84 -4.05
N ARG A 78 -1.01 -3.34 -4.32
CA ARG A 78 -1.93 -2.76 -5.30
C ARG A 78 -2.12 -1.26 -5.09
N ASP A 79 -2.36 -0.83 -3.85
CA ASP A 79 -2.68 0.57 -3.52
C ASP A 79 -1.47 1.50 -3.65
N GLU A 80 -0.29 1.03 -3.25
CA GLU A 80 0.97 1.76 -3.44
C GLU A 80 1.26 1.94 -4.93
N LEU A 81 1.09 0.87 -5.72
CA LEU A 81 1.31 0.91 -7.16
C LEU A 81 0.30 1.83 -7.87
N LEU A 82 -0.98 1.80 -7.48
CA LEU A 82 -2.02 2.71 -7.97
C LEU A 82 -1.70 4.17 -7.65
N THR A 83 -1.22 4.45 -6.44
CA THR A 83 -0.86 5.81 -6.02
C THR A 83 0.31 6.34 -6.84
N GLU A 84 1.32 5.52 -7.07
CA GLU A 84 2.50 5.90 -7.85
C GLU A 84 2.19 6.07 -9.33
N ILE A 85 1.37 5.17 -9.90
CA ILE A 85 0.82 5.33 -11.25
C ILE A 85 0.04 6.63 -11.35
N ASN A 86 -0.86 6.92 -10.40
CA ASN A 86 -1.66 8.15 -10.42
C ASN A 86 -0.81 9.40 -10.23
N ASN A 87 0.29 9.34 -9.47
CA ASN A 87 1.24 10.45 -9.36
C ASN A 87 1.98 10.69 -10.68
N MET A 88 2.43 9.64 -11.37
CA MET A 88 3.08 9.74 -12.69
C MET A 88 2.10 10.21 -13.78
N LEU A 89 0.86 9.71 -13.78
CA LEU A 89 -0.21 10.15 -14.68
C LEU A 89 -0.69 11.57 -14.32
N GLY A 90 -0.67 11.94 -13.04
CA GLY A 90 -0.98 13.27 -12.54
C GLY A 90 0.03 14.31 -13.02
N GLN A 91 1.31 13.94 -13.15
CA GLN A 91 2.31 14.78 -13.81
C GLN A 91 2.07 14.95 -15.31
N GLN A 92 1.36 14.02 -15.95
CA GLN A 92 0.91 14.19 -17.34
C GLN A 92 -0.25 15.20 -17.46
N LYS A 93 -0.95 15.52 -16.36
CA LYS A 93 -1.92 16.62 -16.27
C LYS A 93 -1.33 17.93 -15.73
N THR A 94 0.00 18.02 -15.59
CA THR A 94 0.70 19.28 -15.27
C THR A 94 1.61 19.77 -16.40
N VAL A 95 1.42 19.27 -17.63
CA VAL A 95 1.98 19.85 -18.86
C VAL A 95 0.88 20.34 -19.82
N VAL A 96 -0.41 20.26 -19.43
CA VAL A 96 -1.49 20.92 -20.18
C VAL A 96 -2.30 21.79 -19.21
N GLU A 97 -1.92 23.07 -19.21
CA GLU A 97 -2.62 24.27 -18.75
C GLU A 97 -4.01 24.04 -18.14
N LYS A 98 -4.10 24.11 -16.81
CA LYS A 98 -5.30 24.65 -16.16
C LYS A 98 -4.98 26.11 -15.84
N PRO A 99 -5.70 27.08 -16.42
CA PRO A 99 -5.35 28.49 -16.29
C PRO A 99 -5.49 28.91 -14.82
N SER A 100 -4.38 29.30 -14.22
CA SER A 100 -4.32 30.15 -13.03
C SER A 100 -4.62 31.59 -13.42
N VAL A 101 -5.74 31.79 -14.11
CA VAL A 101 -6.25 33.11 -14.45
C VAL A 101 -7.73 33.03 -14.17
N ASP A 102 -8.20 33.82 -13.22
CA ASP A 102 -9.60 33.82 -12.84
C ASP A 102 -10.48 33.92 -14.11
N PRO A 103 -11.53 33.08 -14.27
CA PRO A 103 -12.35 33.06 -15.50
C PRO A 103 -12.92 34.44 -15.85
N LYS A 104 -13.06 35.30 -14.84
CA LYS A 104 -13.48 36.70 -14.98
C LYS A 104 -12.42 37.61 -15.63
N VAL A 105 -11.14 37.36 -15.38
CA VAL A 105 -10.02 38.14 -15.96
C VAL A 105 -9.90 37.81 -17.46
N LEU A 106 -10.11 36.55 -17.86
CA LEU A 106 -10.19 36.17 -19.28
C LEU A 106 -11.36 36.84 -19.98
N GLU A 107 -12.53 36.84 -19.35
CA GLU A 107 -13.73 37.48 -19.89
C GLU A 107 -13.50 38.99 -20.12
N ILE A 108 -12.86 39.67 -19.16
CA ILE A 108 -12.52 41.09 -19.29
C ILE A 108 -11.49 41.32 -20.39
N ALA A 109 -10.45 40.48 -20.48
CA ALA A 109 -9.43 40.55 -21.52
C ALA A 109 -10.03 40.39 -22.92
N GLU A 110 -10.93 39.42 -23.09
CA GLU A 110 -11.60 39.14 -24.36
C GLU A 110 -12.51 40.31 -24.77
N ARG A 111 -13.29 40.86 -23.83
CA ARG A 111 -14.14 42.05 -24.06
C ARG A 111 -13.35 43.31 -24.43
N LEU A 112 -12.09 43.39 -24.00
CA LEU A 112 -11.17 44.49 -24.31
C LEU A 112 -10.28 44.20 -25.54
N GLY A 113 -10.41 43.03 -26.17
CA GLY A 113 -9.63 42.63 -27.35
C GLY A 113 -8.14 42.35 -27.05
N ILE A 114 -7.82 41.93 -25.82
CA ILE A 114 -6.45 41.66 -25.37
C ILE A 114 -6.09 40.21 -25.71
N ASN A 115 -4.91 39.99 -26.30
CA ASN A 115 -4.40 38.64 -26.59
C ASN A 115 -4.01 37.93 -25.28
N THR A 116 -4.71 36.84 -24.96
CA THR A 116 -4.57 36.05 -23.73
C THR A 116 -3.58 34.89 -23.84
N LYS A 117 -3.09 34.56 -25.05
CA LYS A 117 -2.25 33.37 -25.26
C LYS A 117 -0.82 33.64 -24.77
N GLY A 118 -0.40 32.90 -23.74
CA GLY A 118 0.97 32.92 -23.21
C GLY A 118 1.33 34.12 -22.33
N LYS A 119 0.35 34.92 -21.90
CA LYS A 119 0.57 36.01 -20.92
C LYS A 119 0.26 35.54 -19.50
N SER A 120 1.07 35.98 -18.54
CA SER A 120 0.80 35.79 -17.11
C SER A 120 -0.46 36.56 -16.70
N GLU A 121 -1.16 36.09 -15.66
CA GLU A 121 -2.29 36.78 -15.03
C GLU A 121 -1.94 38.22 -14.64
N GLU A 122 -0.75 38.42 -14.08
CA GLU A 122 -0.28 39.75 -13.67
C GLU A 122 -0.12 40.71 -14.85
N ASP A 123 0.35 40.21 -16.00
CA ASP A 123 0.54 40.99 -17.21
C ASP A 123 -0.80 41.34 -17.86
N LEU A 124 -1.76 40.41 -17.81
CA LEU A 124 -3.14 40.64 -18.24
C LEU A 124 -3.81 41.70 -17.37
N ILE A 125 -3.69 41.63 -16.05
CA ILE A 125 -4.28 42.60 -15.13
C ILE A 125 -3.68 44.00 -15.33
N LYS A 126 -2.36 44.11 -15.52
CA LYS A 126 -1.70 45.39 -15.82
C LYS A 126 -2.21 46.01 -17.13
N GLU A 127 -2.32 45.20 -18.19
CA GLU A 127 -2.80 45.65 -19.49
C GLU A 127 -4.29 46.04 -19.47
N ILE A 128 -5.12 45.24 -18.80
CA ILE A 128 -6.54 45.55 -18.58
C ILE A 128 -6.68 46.88 -17.84
N ASN A 129 -5.93 47.09 -16.76
CA ASN A 129 -6.00 48.30 -15.97
C ASN A 129 -5.51 49.53 -16.77
N TRP A 130 -4.46 49.38 -17.57
CA TRP A 130 -3.99 50.44 -18.47
C TRP A 130 -5.06 50.82 -19.51
N ARG A 131 -5.73 49.83 -20.12
CA ARG A 131 -6.81 50.04 -21.10
C ARG A 131 -8.05 50.70 -20.48
N LEU A 132 -8.38 50.37 -19.24
CA LEU A 132 -9.49 50.98 -18.51
C LEU A 132 -9.18 52.41 -18.05
N SER A 133 -7.92 52.70 -17.72
CA SER A 133 -7.49 54.04 -17.30
C SER A 133 -7.32 55.02 -18.46
N ASN A 134 -7.13 54.53 -19.69
CA ASN A 134 -6.81 55.34 -20.87
C ASN A 134 -7.96 55.38 -21.90
N LYS A 135 -9.19 55.15 -21.42
CA LYS A 135 -10.46 55.24 -22.15
C LYS A 135 -11.24 56.46 -21.67
#